data_AF-A0A8H1QL43-F1
#
_entry.id   AF-A0A8H1QL43-F1
#
_cell.length_a   1.000
_cell.length_b   1.000
_cell.length_c   1.000
_cell.angle_alpha   90.00
_cell.angle_beta   90.00
_cell.angle_gamma   90.00
#
_symmetry.space_group_name_H-M   'P 1'
#
loop_
_entity.id
_entity.type
_entity.pdbx_description
1 polymer ?
#
loop_
_entity_poly.entity_id
_entity_poly.type
_entity_poly.pdbx_seq_one_letter_code
_entity_poly.pdbx_strand_id
1 'polypeptide(L)'
;MSFFSLALTEEQQDLRNWVHGFAAQVVRPAAAEWDAREETPWPVIQEAARIGLYGFESLADLYGDPTGLSLQIANEELFWGDA
;
A
#
# COMPACT_ATOMS: atom_id res chain seq x y z
N MET A 1 -24.94 19.21 2.92
CA MET A 1 -25.27 17.77 2.99
C MET A 1 -24.33 17.06 2.03
N SER A 2 -23.43 16.22 2.53
CA SER A 2 -22.68 15.32 1.63
C SER A 2 -23.63 14.20 1.20
N PHE A 3 -23.77 13.98 -0.10
CA PHE A 3 -24.55 12.88 -0.65
C PHE A 3 -23.74 11.59 -0.47
N PHE A 4 -24.41 10.47 -0.18
CA PHE A 4 -23.75 9.16 -0.17
C PHE A 4 -23.13 8.88 -1.55
N SER A 5 -21.85 8.48 -1.57
CA SER A 5 -21.09 8.14 -2.77
C SER A 5 -20.26 6.89 -2.50
N LEU A 6 -20.13 6.03 -3.51
CA LEU A 6 -19.23 4.87 -3.51
C LEU A 6 -17.88 5.18 -4.16
N ALA A 7 -17.70 6.39 -4.72
CA ALA A 7 -16.44 6.79 -5.29
C ALA A 7 -15.41 7.05 -4.19
N LEU A 8 -14.16 6.64 -4.45
CA LEU A 8 -13.02 6.99 -3.60
C LEU A 8 -12.83 8.51 -3.57
N THR A 9 -12.40 9.03 -2.42
CA THR A 9 -11.95 10.42 -2.32
C THR A 9 -10.68 10.65 -3.16
N GLU A 10 -10.32 11.90 -3.39
CA GLU A 10 -9.06 12.24 -4.07
C GLU A 10 -7.85 11.69 -3.29
N GLU A 11 -7.82 11.88 -1.98
CA GLU A 11 -6.78 11.33 -1.08
C GLU A 11 -6.67 9.80 -1.16
N GLN A 12 -7.80 9.09 -1.23
CA GLN A 12 -7.81 7.63 -1.39
C GLN A 12 -7.32 7.18 -2.77
N GLN A 13 -7.61 7.95 -3.81
CA GLN A 13 -7.10 7.68 -5.16
C GLN A 13 -5.59 7.91 -5.23
N ASP A 14 -5.08 8.96 -4.59
CA ASP A 14 -3.66 9.24 -4.50
C ASP A 14 -2.93 8.16 -3.71
N LEU A 15 -3.48 7.74 -2.56
CA LEU A 15 -2.98 6.60 -1.79
C LEU A 15 -2.90 5.34 -2.65
N ARG A 16 -3.99 4.99 -3.35
CA ARG A 16 -4.03 3.82 -4.24
C ARG A 16 -2.92 3.91 -5.30
N ASN A 17 -2.83 5.03 -6.00
CA ASN A 17 -1.86 5.21 -7.09
C ASN A 17 -0.41 5.16 -6.58
N TRP A 18 -0.16 5.72 -5.40
CA TRP A 18 1.15 5.70 -4.75
C TRP A 18 1.58 4.28 -4.37
N VAL A 19 0.72 3.55 -3.65
CA VAL A 19 1.03 2.18 -3.22
C VAL A 19 1.10 1.23 -4.42
N HIS A 20 0.23 1.38 -5.41
CA HIS A 20 0.29 0.64 -6.67
C HIS A 20 1.62 0.88 -7.39
N GLY A 21 2.09 2.13 -7.44
CA GLY A 21 3.38 2.48 -8.02
C GLY A 21 4.54 1.76 -7.34
N PHE A 22 4.54 1.71 -6.00
CA PHE A 22 5.52 0.94 -5.24
C PHE A 22 5.42 -0.56 -5.52
N ALA A 23 4.22 -1.13 -5.48
CA ALA A 23 3.99 -2.55 -5.73
C ALA A 23 4.45 -2.98 -7.13
N ALA A 24 4.13 -2.19 -8.16
CA ALA A 24 4.52 -2.47 -9.54
C ALA A 24 6.03 -2.35 -9.80
N GLN A 25 6.71 -1.40 -9.13
CA GLN A 25 8.12 -1.11 -9.38
C GLN A 25 9.08 -1.89 -8.49
N VAL A 26 8.65 -2.30 -7.29
CA VAL A 26 9.52 -2.90 -6.26
C VAL A 26 9.07 -4.31 -5.88
N VAL A 27 7.79 -4.49 -5.53
CA VAL A 27 7.30 -5.78 -4.99
C VAL A 27 7.21 -6.83 -6.09
N ARG A 28 6.41 -6.57 -7.13
CA ARG A 28 6.10 -7.52 -8.19
C ARG A 28 7.32 -8.01 -8.99
N PRO A 29 8.31 -7.15 -9.35
CA PRO A 29 9.51 -7.63 -10.03
C PRO A 29 10.36 -8.57 -9.18
N ALA A 30 10.28 -8.46 -7.85
CA ALA A 30 11.05 -9.27 -6.92
C ALA A 30 10.31 -10.55 -6.48
N ALA A 31 8.97 -10.56 -6.53
CA ALA A 31 8.08 -11.61 -6.01
C ALA A 31 8.54 -13.04 -6.33
N ALA A 32 8.70 -13.37 -7.62
CA ALA A 32 9.04 -14.73 -8.04
C ALA A 32 10.42 -15.21 -7.56
N GLU A 33 11.40 -14.30 -7.42
CA GLU A 33 12.72 -14.66 -6.89
C GLU A 33 12.62 -15.00 -5.39
N TRP A 34 11.90 -14.17 -4.62
CA TRP A 34 11.77 -14.35 -3.18
C TRP A 34 10.87 -15.53 -2.82
N ASP A 35 9.81 -15.79 -3.58
CA ASP A 35 8.97 -16.98 -3.48
C ASP A 35 9.83 -18.25 -3.67
N ALA A 36 10.62 -18.32 -4.75
CA ALA A 36 11.49 -19.46 -5.02
C ALA A 36 12.59 -19.68 -3.98
N ARG A 37 12.98 -18.62 -3.25
CA ARG A 37 13.99 -18.68 -2.17
C ARG A 37 13.38 -19.09 -0.82
N GLU A 38 12.06 -19.02 -0.66
CA GLU A 38 11.36 -19.23 0.62
C GLU A 38 11.93 -18.38 1.78
N GLU A 39 12.37 -17.16 1.47
CA GLU A 39 13.02 -16.25 2.43
C GLU A 39 12.24 -14.93 2.57
N THR A 40 12.32 -14.30 3.75
CA THR A 40 11.75 -12.96 3.96
C THR A 40 12.48 -11.91 3.10
N PRO A 41 11.76 -11.12 2.28
CA PRO A 41 12.34 -10.10 1.41
C PRO A 41 12.71 -8.81 2.18
N TRP A 42 13.66 -8.91 3.11
CA TRP A 42 14.11 -7.78 3.94
C TRP A 42 14.48 -6.52 3.14
N PRO A 43 15.14 -6.59 1.97
CA PRO A 43 15.44 -5.40 1.18
C PRO A 43 14.18 -4.66 0.69
N VAL A 44 13.12 -5.39 0.29
CA VAL A 44 11.84 -4.80 -0.14
C VAL A 44 11.14 -4.12 1.03
N ILE A 45 11.15 -4.77 2.20
CA ILE A 45 10.61 -4.21 3.44
C ILE A 45 11.36 -2.93 3.80
N GLN A 46 12.70 -2.93 3.77
CA GLN A 46 13.48 -1.73 4.05
C GLN A 46 13.18 -0.58 3.11
N GLU A 47 12.92 -0.85 1.83
CA GLU A 47 12.49 0.15 0.87
C GLU A 47 11.10 0.73 1.21
N ALA A 48 10.15 -0.13 1.58
CA ALA A 48 8.83 0.30 2.06
C ALA A 48 8.94 1.21 3.31
N ALA A 49 9.83 0.88 4.26
CA ALA A 49 10.14 1.76 5.40
C ALA A 49 10.69 3.12 4.95
N ARG A 50 11.62 3.10 3.98
CA ARG A 50 12.32 4.31 3.50
C ARG A 50 11.37 5.30 2.84
N ILE A 51 10.34 4.82 2.14
CA ILE A 51 9.30 5.67 1.55
C ILE A 51 8.20 6.06 2.55
N GLY A 52 8.28 5.57 3.79
CA GLY A 52 7.33 5.90 4.85
C GLY A 52 6.03 5.09 4.81
N LEU A 53 5.94 4.00 4.05
CA LEU A 53 4.70 3.25 3.83
C LEU A 53 3.98 2.84 5.13
N TYR A 54 4.74 2.51 6.18
CA TYR A 54 4.25 2.17 7.52
C TYR A 54 4.94 3.01 8.61
N GLY A 55 5.35 4.23 8.26
CA GLY A 55 5.78 5.23 9.24
C GLY A 55 4.62 5.65 10.14
N PHE A 56 4.94 6.27 11.28
CA PHE A 56 3.92 6.70 12.25
C PHE A 56 2.86 7.62 11.63
N GLU A 57 3.27 8.61 10.83
CA GLU A 57 2.36 9.54 10.16
C GLU A 57 1.45 8.82 9.17
N SER A 58 2.01 8.00 8.28
CA SER A 58 1.23 7.19 7.34
C SER A 58 0.23 6.29 8.05
N LEU A 59 0.64 5.58 9.10
CA LEU A 59 -0.29 4.76 9.87
C LEU A 59 -1.38 5.60 10.55
N ALA A 60 -1.04 6.76 11.10
CA ALA A 60 -2.02 7.67 11.69
C ALA A 60 -3.06 8.14 10.65
N ASP A 61 -2.65 8.44 9.42
CA ASP A 61 -3.56 8.82 8.33
C ASP A 61 -4.43 7.64 7.86
N LEU A 62 -3.83 6.46 7.69
CA LEU A 62 -4.54 5.25 7.28
C LEU A 62 -5.62 4.83 8.29
N TYR A 63 -5.32 4.89 9.59
CA TYR A 63 -6.27 4.59 10.67
C TYR A 63 -7.22 5.75 10.97
N GLY A 64 -6.83 6.98 10.63
CA GLY A 64 -7.61 8.19 10.85
C GLY A 64 -8.69 8.44 9.80
N ASP A 65 -8.63 7.76 8.65
CA ASP A 65 -9.63 7.85 7.59
C ASP A 65 -11.04 7.51 8.14
N PRO A 66 -11.98 8.48 8.17
CA PRO A 66 -13.31 8.28 8.73
C PRO A 66 -14.17 7.30 7.91
N THR A 67 -13.78 6.99 6.66
CA THR A 67 -14.44 5.96 5.86
C THR A 67 -13.95 4.55 6.17
N GLY A 68 -12.77 4.42 6.79
CA GLY A 68 -12.12 3.14 7.10
C GLY A 68 -11.55 2.40 5.89
N LEU A 69 -11.47 3.02 4.71
CA LEU A 69 -11.03 2.38 3.48
C LEU A 69 -9.53 2.51 3.21
N SER A 70 -8.87 3.58 3.67
CA SER A 70 -7.47 3.87 3.33
C SER A 70 -6.52 2.69 3.64
N LEU A 71 -6.61 2.10 4.84
CA LEU A 71 -5.78 0.92 5.16
C LEU A 71 -6.06 -0.27 4.22
N GLN A 72 -7.32 -0.47 3.82
CA GLN A 72 -7.68 -1.59 2.94
C GLN A 72 -7.18 -1.37 1.52
N ILE A 73 -7.26 -0.13 1.02
CA ILE A 73 -6.71 0.28 -0.28
C ILE A 73 -5.19 0.06 -0.30
N ALA A 74 -4.48 0.51 0.74
CA ALA A 74 -3.05 0.31 0.84
C ALA A 74 -2.69 -1.19 0.85
N ASN A 75 -3.39 -1.99 1.63
CA ASN A 75 -3.15 -3.44 1.67
C ASN A 75 -3.44 -4.11 0.33
N GLU A 76 -4.58 -3.81 -0.30
CA GLU A 76 -4.97 -4.39 -1.60
C GLU A 76 -3.88 -4.15 -2.67
N GLU A 77 -3.36 -2.92 -2.74
CA GLU A 77 -2.32 -2.59 -3.73
C GLU A 77 -0.96 -3.24 -3.41
N LEU A 78 -0.62 -3.45 -2.14
CA LEU A 78 0.56 -4.24 -1.77
C LEU A 78 0.40 -5.71 -2.18
N PHE A 79 -0.74 -6.31 -1.87
CA PHE A 79 -1.04 -7.71 -2.21
C PHE A 79 -1.21 -7.92 -3.72
N TRP A 80 -1.56 -6.88 -4.48
CA TRP A 80 -1.50 -6.93 -5.94
C TRP A 80 -0.06 -7.14 -6.46
N GLY A 81 0.93 -6.65 -5.71
CA GLY A 81 2.35 -6.85 -6.02
C GLY A 81 2.78 -8.31 -5.81
N ASP A 82 2.42 -8.87 -4.65
CA ASP A 82 2.68 -10.27 -4.27
C ASP A 82 1.75 -10.66 -3.09
N ALA A 83 1.17 -11.88 -3.13
CA ALA A 83 0.04 -12.29 -2.27
C ALA A 83 0.41 -13.29 -1.17
#